data_AF-A0A6L6L8U6-F1
#
_entry.id   AF-A0A6L6L8U6-F1
#
_cell.length_a   1.000
_cell.length_b   1.000
_cell.length_c   1.000
_cell.angle_alpha   90.00
_cell.angle_beta   90.00
_cell.angle_gamma   90.00
#
_symmetry.space_group_name_H-M   'P 1'
#
loop_
_entity.id
_entity.type
_entity.pdbx_description
1 polymer ?
#
loop_
_entity_poly.entity_id
_entity_poly.type
_entity_poly.pdbx_seq_one_letter_code
_entity_poly.pdbx_strand_id
1 'polypeptide(L)'
;MSQKRLLAYIEKLYGVQGNIERKLQEKKAQEADKFKMSGTDFEAVVYDSLIEAGFDKESITHSTQKFPDFILEDKTDGDKLGVEVKKTDSSKWEVIGGSIYESLKNDIDDTYIMMAKLGGDKPEVRLRRYEECIADLKVTHSPRFYLNMDLEEGEDYLTRNDAKDLLELSGDDLNRKIRKLLRTQKSTWWSGGETTAFSDLSKEEKNIYLNEGIALFPEVFKGDYHNFTPWLVYSCFVWCGNVRDIFSAGGNKFIDDSEIYVSAVMYRALENAQEIKLRIFDMTDEEMTKFWGSVIEDKVERVKYWLGLVQQNLRFSNDLMQNNLSLSIFNGMSVDKVKNELEKIYIAGLHDKIL
;
A
#
# COMPACT_ATOMS: atom_id res chain seq x y z
N MET A 1 -24.84 -12.02 19.75
CA MET A 1 -24.29 -12.99 20.72
C MET A 1 -24.88 -12.74 22.08
N SER A 2 -25.19 -13.76 22.88
CA SER A 2 -25.34 -13.47 24.31
C SER A 2 -23.99 -12.94 24.82
N GLN A 3 -24.00 -11.85 25.59
CA GLN A 3 -22.77 -11.22 26.13
C GLN A 3 -21.85 -12.24 26.82
N LYS A 4 -22.44 -13.28 27.42
CA LYS A 4 -21.75 -14.39 28.08
C LYS A 4 -20.96 -15.30 27.11
N ARG A 5 -21.47 -15.57 25.90
CA ARG A 5 -20.76 -16.37 24.90
C ARG A 5 -19.62 -15.59 24.26
N LEU A 6 -19.80 -14.29 24.03
CA LEU A 6 -18.74 -13.43 23.48
C LEU A 6 -17.54 -13.39 24.40
N LEU A 7 -17.80 -13.21 25.70
CA LEU A 7 -16.77 -13.31 26.73
C LEU A 7 -16.05 -14.66 26.71
N ALA A 8 -16.78 -15.78 26.54
CA ALA A 8 -16.15 -17.10 26.46
C ALA A 8 -15.25 -17.27 25.22
N TYR A 9 -15.65 -16.73 24.06
CA TYR A 9 -14.81 -16.72 22.85
C TYR A 9 -13.55 -15.88 23.05
N ILE A 10 -13.69 -14.69 23.65
CA ILE A 10 -12.56 -13.80 23.96
C ILE A 10 -11.60 -14.46 24.96
N GLU A 11 -12.10 -15.06 26.05
CA GLU A 11 -11.29 -15.79 27.02
C GLU A 11 -10.51 -16.93 26.35
N LYS A 12 -11.16 -17.65 25.43
CA LYS A 12 -10.52 -18.71 24.65
C LYS A 12 -9.43 -18.17 23.74
N LEU A 13 -9.62 -17.02 23.11
CA LEU A 13 -8.59 -16.35 22.32
C LEU A 13 -7.40 -15.90 23.16
N TYR A 14 -7.60 -15.44 24.39
CA TYR A 14 -6.48 -15.18 25.31
C TYR A 14 -5.72 -16.47 25.66
N GLY A 15 -6.42 -17.60 25.80
CA GLY A 15 -5.79 -18.91 25.90
C GLY A 15 -4.95 -19.28 24.68
N VAL A 16 -5.46 -18.99 23.48
CA VAL A 16 -4.74 -19.17 22.19
C VAL A 16 -3.48 -18.30 22.15
N GLN A 17 -3.58 -17.02 22.51
CA GLN A 17 -2.43 -16.11 22.58
C GLN A 17 -1.32 -16.66 23.48
N GLY A 18 -1.66 -17.11 24.69
CA GLY A 18 -0.69 -17.68 25.62
C GLY A 18 -0.05 -19.00 25.15
N ASN A 19 -0.81 -19.83 24.41
CA ASN A 19 -0.27 -21.04 23.79
C ASN A 19 0.72 -20.69 22.67
N ILE A 20 0.35 -19.77 21.77
CA ILE A 20 1.21 -19.32 20.68
C ILE A 20 2.51 -18.73 21.22
N GLU A 21 2.44 -17.85 22.22
CA GLU A 21 3.64 -17.26 22.82
C GLU A 21 4.60 -18.34 23.32
N ARG A 22 4.10 -19.35 24.03
CA ARG A 22 4.90 -20.48 24.51
C ARG A 22 5.53 -21.25 23.36
N LYS A 23 4.77 -21.61 22.33
CA LYS A 23 5.27 -22.31 21.14
C LYS A 23 6.39 -21.52 20.44
N LEU A 24 6.22 -20.22 20.27
CA LEU A 24 7.23 -19.37 19.63
C LEU A 24 8.50 -19.27 20.47
N GLN A 25 8.37 -19.17 21.80
CA GLN A 25 9.52 -19.17 22.71
C GLN A 25 10.26 -20.51 22.71
N GLU A 26 9.55 -21.64 22.74
CA GLU A 26 10.13 -22.98 22.63
C GLU A 26 10.85 -23.18 21.30
N LYS A 27 10.23 -22.75 20.19
CA LYS A 27 10.83 -22.82 18.86
C LYS A 27 12.11 -21.98 18.75
N LYS A 28 12.09 -20.74 19.25
CA LYS A 28 13.30 -19.89 19.28
C LYS A 28 14.41 -20.51 20.15
N ALA A 29 14.06 -21.17 21.26
CA ALA A 29 15.04 -21.84 22.11
C ALA A 29 15.72 -23.03 21.40
N GLN A 30 15.01 -23.72 20.50
CA GLN A 30 15.55 -24.85 19.73
C GLN A 30 16.36 -24.40 18.50
N GLU A 31 15.93 -23.34 17.82
CA GLU A 31 16.50 -22.90 16.54
C GLU A 31 17.49 -21.73 16.66
N ALA A 32 17.57 -21.08 17.83
CA ALA A 32 18.44 -19.93 18.14
C ALA A 32 18.47 -18.90 17.00
N ASP A 33 19.65 -18.62 16.45
CA ASP A 33 19.89 -17.60 15.41
C ASP A 33 19.22 -17.90 14.05
N LYS A 34 18.68 -19.11 13.87
CA LYS A 34 17.95 -19.49 12.65
C LYS A 34 16.45 -19.23 12.73
N PHE A 35 15.95 -18.80 13.89
CA PHE A 35 14.54 -18.51 14.08
C PHE A 35 14.10 -17.34 13.17
N LYS A 36 13.41 -17.69 12.09
CA LYS A 36 12.73 -16.76 11.19
C LYS A 36 11.32 -17.27 10.95
N MET A 37 10.39 -16.33 10.85
CA MET A 37 8.99 -16.62 10.61
C MET A 37 8.42 -15.56 9.68
N SER A 38 7.84 -15.99 8.56
CA SER A 38 7.07 -15.10 7.68
C SER A 38 5.70 -14.79 8.29
N GLY A 39 4.97 -13.84 7.69
CA GLY A 39 3.57 -13.58 8.08
C GLY A 39 2.70 -14.82 7.89
N THR A 40 2.83 -15.50 6.75
CA THR A 40 2.10 -16.73 6.42
C THR A 40 2.43 -17.88 7.37
N ASP A 41 3.69 -18.03 7.78
CA ASP A 41 4.05 -19.02 8.80
C ASP A 41 3.37 -18.72 10.14
N PHE A 42 3.26 -17.44 10.51
CA PHE A 42 2.61 -17.03 11.75
C PHE A 42 1.09 -17.25 11.69
N GLU A 43 0.44 -16.93 10.58
CA GLU A 43 -0.98 -17.24 10.35
C GLU A 43 -1.26 -18.75 10.51
N ALA A 44 -0.40 -19.61 9.97
CA ALA A 44 -0.54 -21.06 10.16
C ALA A 44 -0.47 -21.47 11.63
N VAL A 45 0.47 -20.88 12.41
CA VAL A 45 0.57 -21.13 13.87
C VAL A 45 -0.70 -20.66 14.60
N VAL A 46 -1.28 -19.53 14.20
CA VAL A 46 -2.55 -19.02 14.76
C VAL A 46 -3.68 -20.00 14.45
N TYR A 47 -3.82 -20.43 13.20
CA TYR A 47 -4.84 -21.39 12.78
C TYR A 47 -4.77 -22.70 13.59
N ASP A 48 -3.58 -23.31 13.66
CA ASP A 48 -3.38 -24.55 14.42
C ASP A 48 -3.74 -24.38 15.90
N SER A 49 -3.39 -23.22 16.48
CA SER A 49 -3.66 -22.93 17.89
C SER A 49 -5.15 -22.64 18.14
N LEU A 50 -5.89 -22.09 17.17
CA LEU A 50 -7.36 -21.99 17.23
C LEU A 50 -8.00 -23.39 17.25
N ILE A 51 -7.55 -24.30 16.37
CA ILE A 51 -8.07 -25.67 16.35
C ILE A 51 -7.77 -26.40 17.67
N GLU A 52 -6.55 -26.28 18.20
CA GLU A 52 -6.17 -26.87 19.48
C GLU A 52 -6.98 -26.33 20.67
N ALA A 53 -7.34 -25.05 20.64
CA ALA A 53 -8.23 -24.49 21.64
C ALA A 53 -9.65 -25.05 21.54
N GLY A 54 -9.99 -25.75 20.46
CA GLY A 54 -11.28 -26.40 20.23
C GLY A 54 -12.26 -25.51 19.47
N PHE A 55 -11.78 -24.62 18.61
CA PHE A 55 -12.63 -23.99 17.60
C PHE A 55 -12.88 -24.99 16.48
N ASP A 56 -14.15 -25.19 16.11
CA ASP A 56 -14.49 -26.11 15.02
C ASP A 56 -14.01 -25.55 13.69
N LYS A 57 -13.37 -26.40 12.87
CA LYS A 57 -12.86 -25.99 11.54
C LYS A 57 -13.93 -25.33 10.67
N GLU A 58 -15.17 -25.82 10.77
CA GLU A 58 -16.29 -25.29 10.00
C GLU A 58 -16.79 -23.93 10.48
N SER A 59 -16.36 -23.49 11.67
CA SER A 59 -16.63 -22.18 12.26
C SER A 59 -15.49 -21.19 12.01
N ILE A 60 -14.40 -21.61 11.36
CA ILE A 60 -13.27 -20.75 11.02
C ILE A 60 -13.27 -20.53 9.51
N THR A 61 -13.44 -19.29 9.10
CA THR A 61 -13.15 -18.87 7.72
C THR A 61 -11.76 -18.23 7.70
N HIS A 62 -10.81 -18.80 6.96
CA HIS A 62 -9.50 -18.20 6.70
C HIS A 62 -9.53 -17.43 5.38
N SER A 63 -9.05 -16.20 5.41
CA SER A 63 -9.02 -15.28 4.28
C SER A 63 -7.59 -14.81 4.06
N THR A 64 -6.99 -15.17 2.92
CA THR A 64 -5.63 -14.74 2.57
C THR A 64 -5.57 -13.37 1.87
N GLN A 65 -6.72 -12.80 1.51
CA GLN A 65 -6.81 -11.57 0.70
C GLN A 65 -7.85 -10.56 1.19
N LYS A 66 -8.54 -10.85 2.29
CA LYS A 66 -9.54 -9.95 2.86
C LYS A 66 -9.32 -9.87 4.35
N PHE A 67 -9.32 -8.64 4.86
CA PHE A 67 -9.44 -8.38 6.29
C PHE A 67 -10.73 -8.98 6.87
N PRO A 68 -10.72 -9.50 8.11
CA PRO A 68 -9.55 -9.96 8.86
C PRO A 68 -9.08 -11.33 8.35
N ASP A 69 -7.85 -11.71 8.71
CA ASP A 69 -7.27 -13.00 8.30
C ASP A 69 -8.14 -14.21 8.70
N PHE A 70 -8.75 -14.20 9.90
CA PHE A 70 -9.70 -15.24 10.33
C PHE A 70 -11.03 -14.66 10.79
N ILE A 71 -12.13 -15.33 10.44
CA ILE A 71 -13.47 -15.06 10.97
C ILE A 71 -13.94 -16.29 11.73
N LEU A 72 -14.27 -16.10 13.01
CA LEU A 72 -14.78 -17.11 13.93
C LEU A 72 -16.30 -16.93 14.07
N GLU A 73 -17.07 -17.85 13.52
CA GLU A 73 -18.54 -17.80 13.53
C GLU A 73 -19.12 -18.71 14.62
N ASP A 74 -19.92 -18.15 15.52
CA ASP A 74 -20.76 -18.94 16.43
C ASP A 74 -21.99 -19.41 15.66
N LYS A 75 -22.01 -20.68 15.26
CA LYS A 75 -23.12 -21.26 14.49
C LYS A 75 -24.46 -21.30 15.23
N THR A 76 -24.47 -21.09 16.55
CA THR A 76 -25.70 -21.08 17.33
C THR A 76 -26.40 -19.73 17.27
N ASP A 77 -25.63 -18.64 17.39
CA ASP A 77 -26.16 -17.27 17.49
C ASP A 77 -25.94 -16.45 16.20
N GLY A 78 -25.09 -16.93 15.28
CA GLY A 78 -24.79 -16.33 13.97
C GLY A 78 -23.72 -15.24 13.99
N ASP A 79 -23.14 -14.95 15.16
CA ASP A 79 -22.17 -13.87 15.35
C ASP A 79 -20.77 -14.23 14.86
N LYS A 80 -20.03 -13.21 14.46
CA LYS A 80 -18.73 -13.33 13.80
C LYS A 80 -17.69 -12.48 14.50
N LEU A 81 -16.62 -13.12 14.95
CA LEU A 81 -15.47 -12.45 15.54
C LEU A 81 -14.26 -12.51 14.59
N GLY A 82 -13.71 -11.35 14.28
CA GLY A 82 -12.51 -11.22 13.45
C GLY A 82 -11.23 -11.40 14.24
N VAL A 83 -10.25 -12.10 13.67
CA VAL A 83 -8.88 -12.16 14.16
C VAL A 83 -7.93 -11.75 13.04
N GLU A 84 -7.39 -10.55 13.16
CA GLU A 84 -6.33 -10.03 12.29
C GLU A 84 -4.97 -10.48 12.82
N VAL A 85 -4.13 -11.03 11.96
CA VAL A 85 -2.82 -11.55 12.31
C VAL A 85 -1.73 -10.60 11.82
N LYS A 86 -0.83 -10.24 12.74
CA LYS A 86 0.32 -9.39 12.42
C LYS A 86 1.59 -9.91 13.09
N LYS A 87 2.72 -9.65 12.45
CA LYS A 87 4.02 -9.87 13.07
C LYS A 87 4.93 -8.69 12.84
N THR A 88 5.88 -8.50 13.75
CA THR A 88 6.97 -7.54 13.61
C THR A 88 8.29 -8.18 14.00
N ASP A 89 9.32 -7.95 13.20
CA ASP A 89 10.68 -8.37 13.53
C ASP A 89 11.41 -7.32 14.39
N SER A 90 10.75 -6.17 14.63
CA SER A 90 11.27 -5.11 15.51
C SER A 90 11.06 -5.45 16.98
N SER A 91 11.70 -4.69 17.87
CA SER A 91 11.46 -4.75 19.31
C SER A 91 10.29 -3.88 19.78
N LYS A 92 9.49 -3.34 18.86
CA LYS A 92 8.35 -2.46 19.16
C LYS A 92 7.02 -3.12 18.81
N TRP A 93 5.94 -2.66 19.41
CA TRP A 93 4.57 -3.14 19.14
C TRP A 93 3.84 -2.34 18.06
N GLU A 94 4.59 -1.75 17.14
CA GLU A 94 4.07 -0.90 16.07
C GLU A 94 4.06 -1.65 14.74
N VAL A 95 2.97 -1.52 13.98
CA VAL A 95 2.86 -2.12 12.64
C VAL A 95 1.90 -1.31 11.75
N ILE A 96 2.14 -1.34 10.45
CA ILE A 96 1.18 -0.81 9.47
C ILE A 96 0.04 -1.83 9.35
N GLY A 97 -1.19 -1.38 9.57
CA GLY A 97 -2.39 -2.19 9.41
C GLY A 97 -2.85 -2.30 7.94
N GLY A 98 -4.05 -2.86 7.79
CA GLY A 98 -4.76 -2.91 6.52
C GLY A 98 -5.20 -1.53 6.02
N SER A 99 -5.72 -1.51 4.79
CA SER A 99 -6.44 -0.35 4.26
C SER A 99 -7.64 -0.03 5.15
N ILE A 100 -7.90 1.26 5.42
CA ILE A 100 -9.09 1.66 6.19
C ILE A 100 -10.35 1.13 5.49
N TYR A 101 -10.39 1.17 4.16
CA TYR A 101 -11.56 0.71 3.39
C TYR A 101 -11.81 -0.78 3.51
N GLU A 102 -10.76 -1.58 3.54
CA GLU A 102 -10.86 -3.02 3.68
C GLU A 102 -11.25 -3.38 5.12
N SER A 103 -10.70 -2.66 6.09
CA SER A 103 -10.91 -2.92 7.51
C SER A 103 -12.34 -2.65 7.98
N LEU A 104 -13.11 -1.86 7.21
CA LEU A 104 -14.45 -1.37 7.56
C LEU A 104 -15.59 -2.02 6.78
N LYS A 105 -15.31 -2.88 5.80
CA LYS A 105 -16.31 -3.40 4.85
C LYS A 105 -16.92 -4.75 5.26
N ASN A 106 -16.92 -5.08 6.55
CA ASN A 106 -17.07 -6.46 6.99
C ASN A 106 -18.32 -6.67 7.85
N ASP A 107 -19.05 -7.76 7.58
CA ASP A 107 -20.15 -8.25 8.42
C ASP A 107 -19.56 -9.03 9.62
N ILE A 108 -18.88 -8.32 10.52
CA ILE A 108 -18.15 -8.86 11.68
C ILE A 108 -18.47 -7.97 12.89
N ASP A 109 -18.78 -8.59 14.02
CA ASP A 109 -19.24 -7.91 15.22
C ASP A 109 -18.11 -7.18 15.97
N ASP A 110 -16.94 -7.81 16.07
CA ASP A 110 -15.75 -7.22 16.67
C ASP A 110 -14.49 -7.87 16.07
N THR A 111 -13.38 -7.14 16.03
CA THR A 111 -12.11 -7.63 15.49
C THR A 111 -11.00 -7.46 16.49
N TYR A 112 -10.19 -8.50 16.67
CA TYR A 112 -9.02 -8.51 17.51
C TYR A 112 -7.76 -8.66 16.67
N ILE A 113 -6.68 -8.01 17.08
CA ILE A 113 -5.35 -8.20 16.51
C ILE A 113 -4.61 -9.20 17.37
N MET A 114 -4.16 -10.30 16.74
CA MET A 114 -3.18 -11.22 17.29
C MET A 114 -1.82 -10.89 16.69
N MET A 115 -0.99 -10.21 17.48
CA MET A 115 0.31 -9.71 17.03
C MET A 115 1.46 -10.46 17.72
N ALA A 116 2.41 -10.97 16.93
CA ALA A 116 3.68 -11.47 17.44
C ALA A 116 4.81 -10.44 17.26
N LYS A 117 5.53 -10.15 18.34
CA LYS A 117 6.77 -9.39 18.34
C LYS A 117 7.93 -10.37 18.42
N LEU A 118 8.63 -10.56 17.30
CA LEU A 118 9.71 -11.54 17.17
C LEU A 118 11.09 -10.93 17.49
N GLY A 119 11.20 -9.60 17.44
CA GLY A 119 12.39 -8.86 17.84
C GLY A 119 12.52 -8.74 19.36
N GLY A 120 13.77 -8.62 19.84
CA GLY A 120 14.12 -8.65 21.26
C GLY A 120 14.58 -10.02 21.74
N ASP A 121 14.70 -10.17 23.07
CA ASP A 121 15.28 -11.37 23.68
C ASP A 121 14.40 -12.61 23.45
N LYS A 122 13.09 -12.49 23.69
CA LYS A 122 12.12 -13.57 23.53
C LYS A 122 10.93 -13.11 22.68
N PRO A 123 10.34 -14.00 21.85
CA PRO A 123 9.09 -13.71 21.18
C PRO A 123 7.99 -13.48 22.21
N GLU A 124 7.19 -12.46 21.95
CA GLU A 124 6.02 -12.12 22.75
C GLU A 124 4.81 -12.07 21.81
N VAL A 125 3.63 -12.42 22.32
CA VAL A 125 2.38 -12.35 21.55
C VAL A 125 1.35 -11.58 22.35
N ARG A 126 0.64 -10.67 21.70
CA ARG A 126 -0.46 -9.93 22.32
C ARG A 126 -1.73 -10.07 21.51
N LEU A 127 -2.83 -10.08 22.25
CA LEU A 127 -4.19 -10.02 21.72
C LEU A 127 -4.83 -8.75 22.24
N ARG A 128 -5.40 -7.93 21.35
CA ARG A 128 -6.12 -6.71 21.73
C ARG A 128 -7.18 -6.35 20.70
N ARG A 129 -8.23 -5.64 21.11
CA ARG A 129 -9.28 -5.17 20.20
C ARG A 129 -8.67 -4.23 19.16
N TYR A 130 -9.04 -4.41 17.89
CA TYR A 130 -8.43 -3.71 16.76
C TYR A 130 -8.58 -2.20 16.90
N GLU A 131 -9.78 -1.74 17.23
CA GLU A 131 -10.08 -0.31 17.41
C GLU A 131 -9.21 0.38 18.46
N GLU A 132 -8.87 -0.33 19.54
CA GLU A 132 -8.06 0.18 20.66
C GLU A 132 -6.57 0.25 20.32
N CYS A 133 -6.15 -0.38 19.22
CA CYS A 133 -4.77 -0.39 18.76
C CYS A 133 -4.50 0.70 17.72
N ILE A 134 -5.51 1.40 17.23
CA ILE A 134 -5.33 2.41 16.16
C ILE A 134 -4.63 3.61 16.76
N ALA A 135 -3.33 3.78 16.47
CA ALA A 135 -2.55 4.91 16.92
C ALA A 135 -2.68 6.13 16.00
N ASP A 136 -2.80 5.88 14.69
CA ASP A 136 -2.84 6.95 13.69
C ASP A 136 -3.46 6.49 12.35
N LEU A 137 -3.71 7.45 11.45
CA LEU A 137 -4.03 7.21 10.05
C LEU A 137 -2.86 7.67 9.18
N LYS A 138 -2.26 6.75 8.42
CA LYS A 138 -1.11 7.05 7.53
C LYS A 138 -1.48 6.83 6.07
N VAL A 139 -0.96 7.71 5.20
CA VAL A 139 -1.05 7.53 3.75
C VAL A 139 0.26 6.93 3.28
N THR A 140 0.21 5.69 2.79
CA THR A 140 1.38 5.02 2.22
C THR A 140 1.18 4.67 0.75
N HIS A 141 -0.05 4.30 0.36
CA HIS A 141 -0.53 4.14 -1.03
C HIS A 141 -2.06 4.31 -1.09
N SER A 142 -2.73 3.91 -0.01
CA SER A 142 -4.09 4.27 0.40
C SER A 142 -4.07 4.69 1.88
N PRO A 143 -5.11 5.35 2.41
CA PRO A 143 -5.25 5.56 3.86
C PRO A 143 -5.26 4.22 4.61
N ARG A 144 -4.32 4.04 5.52
CA ARG A 144 -4.15 2.85 6.36
C ARG A 144 -4.17 3.20 7.83
N PHE A 145 -4.62 2.27 8.66
CA PHE A 145 -4.43 2.36 10.09
C PHE A 145 -2.96 2.09 10.45
N TYR A 146 -2.41 2.91 11.34
CA TYR A 146 -1.15 2.63 12.01
C TYR A 146 -1.48 2.08 13.39
N LEU A 147 -0.98 0.88 13.69
CA LEU A 147 -1.36 0.13 14.88
C LEU A 147 -0.23 0.18 15.90
N ASN A 148 -0.58 0.35 17.17
CA ASN A 148 0.34 0.25 18.30
C ASN A 148 -0.35 -0.48 19.45
N MET A 149 0.20 -1.64 19.86
CA MET A 149 -0.38 -2.43 20.96
C MET A 149 -0.11 -1.82 22.35
N ASP A 150 0.79 -0.82 22.47
CA ASP A 150 1.18 -0.18 23.73
C ASP A 150 0.31 1.04 24.10
N LEU A 151 -0.72 1.38 23.33
CA LEU A 151 -1.58 2.55 23.62
C LEU A 151 -2.29 2.38 24.97
N GLU A 152 -2.37 3.43 25.78
CA GLU A 152 -3.18 3.40 26.99
C GLU A 152 -4.69 3.45 26.65
N GLU A 153 -5.54 3.10 27.61
CA GLU A 153 -6.99 3.13 27.41
C GLU A 153 -7.46 4.56 27.08
N GLY A 154 -8.20 4.71 25.97
CA GLY A 154 -8.68 6.00 25.48
C GLY A 154 -7.64 6.83 24.70
N GLU A 155 -6.40 6.34 24.57
CA GLU A 155 -5.38 6.99 23.74
C GLU A 155 -5.42 6.56 22.27
N ASP A 156 -6.34 5.66 21.90
CA ASP A 156 -6.56 5.31 20.51
C ASP A 156 -7.02 6.54 19.71
N TYR A 157 -6.66 6.54 18.43
CA TYR A 157 -6.89 7.63 17.51
C TYR A 157 -8.38 7.95 17.38
N LEU A 158 -9.25 6.93 17.37
CA LEU A 158 -10.67 7.14 17.14
C LEU A 158 -11.32 7.81 18.34
N THR A 159 -10.97 7.39 19.56
CA THR A 159 -11.42 8.04 20.80
C THR A 159 -10.89 9.46 20.90
N ARG A 160 -9.59 9.67 20.68
CA ARG A 160 -8.95 11.01 20.77
C ARG A 160 -9.50 12.03 19.78
N ASN A 161 -10.02 11.58 18.64
CA ASN A 161 -10.54 12.46 17.58
C ASN A 161 -12.08 12.47 17.49
N ASP A 162 -12.79 11.88 18.46
CA ASP A 162 -14.26 11.73 18.42
C ASP A 162 -14.76 11.16 17.07
N ALA A 163 -14.18 10.01 16.73
CA ALA A 163 -14.18 9.45 15.39
C ALA A 163 -14.61 7.97 15.35
N LYS A 164 -15.23 7.46 16.41
CA LYS A 164 -15.71 6.07 16.47
C LYS A 164 -16.77 5.77 15.41
N ASP A 165 -17.56 6.77 15.03
CA ASP A 165 -18.52 6.70 13.92
C ASP A 165 -17.88 6.30 12.59
N LEU A 166 -16.57 6.50 12.42
CA LEU A 166 -15.84 6.04 11.24
C LEU A 166 -16.01 4.54 10.99
N LEU A 167 -16.15 3.74 12.05
CA LEU A 167 -16.32 2.29 11.94
C LEU A 167 -17.65 1.88 11.30
N GLU A 168 -18.66 2.74 11.34
CA GLU A 168 -20.02 2.48 10.84
C GLU A 168 -20.27 3.11 9.45
N LEU A 169 -19.36 3.96 8.97
CA LEU A 169 -19.53 4.67 7.71
C LEU A 169 -19.09 3.83 6.52
N SER A 170 -19.74 4.05 5.37
CA SER A 170 -19.34 3.46 4.09
C SER A 170 -19.42 4.48 2.95
N GLY A 171 -18.87 4.12 1.78
CA GLY A 171 -18.96 4.93 0.56
C GLY A 171 -18.43 6.36 0.72
N ASP A 172 -19.19 7.33 0.21
CA ASP A 172 -18.77 8.73 0.16
C ASP A 172 -18.71 9.43 1.52
N ASP A 173 -19.53 8.99 2.49
CA ASP A 173 -19.53 9.54 3.84
C ASP A 173 -18.30 9.07 4.62
N LEU A 174 -17.91 7.79 4.47
CA LEU A 174 -16.64 7.28 4.97
C LEU A 174 -15.46 8.06 4.37
N ASN A 175 -15.47 8.24 3.05
CA ASN A 175 -14.47 9.06 2.36
C ASN A 175 -14.41 10.48 2.94
N ARG A 176 -15.57 11.10 3.22
CA ARG A 176 -15.62 12.45 3.79
C ARG A 176 -15.07 12.48 5.23
N LYS A 177 -15.38 11.48 6.05
CA LYS A 177 -14.91 11.39 7.44
C LYS A 177 -13.43 11.07 7.53
N ILE A 178 -12.91 10.09 6.78
CA ILE A 178 -11.47 9.81 6.68
C ILE A 178 -10.72 11.08 6.29
N ARG A 179 -11.22 11.79 5.26
CA ARG A 179 -10.66 13.10 4.87
C ARG A 179 -10.69 14.11 6.00
N LYS A 180 -11.79 14.20 6.76
CA LYS A 180 -11.92 15.10 7.92
C LYS A 180 -10.97 14.73 9.07
N LEU A 181 -10.67 13.46 9.29
CA LEU A 181 -9.82 13.01 10.41
C LEU A 181 -8.34 13.15 10.09
N LEU A 182 -7.94 12.80 8.87
CA LEU A 182 -6.63 13.14 8.35
C LEU A 182 -6.37 14.67 8.40
N ARG A 183 -7.43 15.50 8.38
CA ARG A 183 -7.37 16.96 8.58
C ARG A 183 -7.25 17.40 10.04
N THR A 184 -7.75 16.66 11.05
CA THR A 184 -7.85 17.15 12.44
C THR A 184 -6.56 17.04 13.26
N GLN A 185 -5.61 16.18 12.87
CA GLN A 185 -4.31 16.08 13.56
C GLN A 185 -3.26 17.15 13.16
N LYS A 186 -3.58 18.05 12.23
CA LYS A 186 -2.68 19.14 11.82
C LYS A 186 -3.37 20.48 12.03
N SER A 187 -2.90 21.20 13.05
CA SER A 187 -3.40 22.53 13.42
C SER A 187 -3.19 23.55 12.29
N THR A 188 -4.28 24.08 11.73
CA THR A 188 -4.71 25.50 11.76
C THR A 188 -5.55 25.85 10.53
N TRP A 189 -6.73 26.43 10.79
CA TRP A 189 -7.58 27.11 9.83
C TRP A 189 -6.98 28.50 9.54
N TRP A 190 -7.09 29.10 8.36
CA TRP A 190 -7.96 28.80 7.22
C TRP A 190 -7.47 29.56 5.99
N SER A 191 -7.80 29.15 4.75
CA SER A 191 -7.30 29.75 3.48
C SER A 191 -5.88 29.29 3.10
N GLY A 192 -5.64 29.05 1.80
CA GLY A 192 -4.29 28.98 1.18
C GLY A 192 -3.30 27.89 1.60
N GLY A 193 -3.48 27.24 2.77
CA GLY A 193 -2.56 26.25 3.36
C GLY A 193 -3.14 24.84 3.51
N GLU A 194 -4.29 24.59 2.86
CA GLU A 194 -5.06 23.33 2.90
C GLU A 194 -4.50 22.24 1.95
N THR A 195 -3.45 22.61 1.22
CA THR A 195 -2.67 21.77 0.33
C THR A 195 -1.20 22.02 0.65
N THR A 196 -0.41 20.97 0.87
CA THR A 196 1.03 21.15 0.94
C THR A 196 1.51 21.49 -0.47
N ALA A 197 2.23 22.60 -0.64
CA ALA A 197 2.80 22.89 -1.93
C ALA A 197 3.80 21.77 -2.25
N PHE A 198 3.75 21.23 -3.46
CA PHE A 198 4.69 20.20 -3.89
C PHE A 198 6.15 20.66 -3.68
N SER A 199 6.42 21.96 -3.74
CA SER A 199 7.73 22.56 -3.42
C SER A 199 8.21 22.28 -2.00
N ASP A 200 7.29 22.15 -1.05
CA ASP A 200 7.58 22.11 0.39
C ASP A 200 7.77 20.68 0.90
N LEU A 201 7.41 19.69 0.07
CA LEU A 201 7.63 18.28 0.33
C LEU A 201 9.13 17.93 0.38
N SER A 202 9.46 16.92 1.19
CA SER A 202 10.78 16.29 1.19
C SER A 202 11.10 15.68 -0.19
N LYS A 203 12.37 15.37 -0.43
CA LYS A 203 12.78 14.74 -1.69
C LYS A 203 12.12 13.37 -1.85
N GLU A 204 11.99 12.64 -0.74
CA GLU A 204 11.41 11.32 -0.64
C GLU A 204 9.91 11.37 -0.99
N GLU A 205 9.15 12.30 -0.40
CA GLU A 205 7.72 12.49 -0.71
C GLU A 205 7.49 12.91 -2.16
N LYS A 206 8.33 13.82 -2.68
CA LYS A 206 8.28 14.20 -4.11
C LYS A 206 8.48 13.00 -5.01
N ASN A 207 9.40 12.09 -4.64
CA ASN A 207 9.67 10.88 -5.40
C ASN A 207 8.50 9.89 -5.35
N ILE A 208 7.83 9.77 -4.21
CA ILE A 208 6.61 8.96 -4.08
C ILE A 208 5.55 9.45 -5.07
N TYR A 209 5.22 10.74 -5.08
CA TYR A 209 4.18 11.27 -5.98
C TYR A 209 4.58 11.22 -7.46
N LEU A 210 5.87 11.34 -7.77
CA LEU A 210 6.39 11.10 -9.11
C LEU A 210 6.12 9.64 -9.55
N ASN A 211 6.45 8.67 -8.69
CA ASN A 211 6.29 7.25 -8.99
C ASN A 211 4.81 6.84 -9.05
N GLU A 212 3.98 7.34 -8.14
CA GLU A 212 2.52 7.20 -8.21
C GLU A 212 1.97 7.79 -9.52
N GLY A 213 2.43 8.99 -9.89
CA GLY A 213 2.06 9.65 -11.14
C GLY A 213 2.38 8.80 -12.38
N ILE A 214 3.58 8.23 -12.41
CA ILE A 214 4.06 7.37 -13.51
C ILE A 214 3.32 6.02 -13.56
N ALA A 215 3.06 5.41 -12.39
CA ALA A 215 2.39 4.11 -12.30
C ALA A 215 0.89 4.20 -12.63
N LEU A 216 0.20 5.18 -12.04
CA LEU A 216 -1.26 5.30 -12.15
C LEU A 216 -1.70 6.03 -13.41
N PHE A 217 -0.90 6.98 -13.92
CA PHE A 217 -1.27 7.84 -15.04
C PHE A 217 -0.22 7.82 -16.16
N PRO A 218 -0.07 6.73 -16.93
CA PRO A 218 0.90 6.65 -18.03
C PRO A 218 0.75 7.77 -19.07
N GLU A 219 -0.39 8.47 -19.14
CA GLU A 219 -0.58 9.65 -19.97
C GLU A 219 0.38 10.81 -19.64
N VAL A 220 1.04 10.83 -18.47
CA VAL A 220 2.08 11.83 -18.15
C VAL A 220 3.26 11.76 -19.13
N PHE A 221 3.52 10.61 -19.76
CA PHE A 221 4.57 10.44 -20.78
C PHE A 221 4.32 11.27 -22.05
N LYS A 222 3.06 11.56 -22.39
CA LYS A 222 2.70 12.46 -23.52
C LYS A 222 2.54 13.92 -23.07
N GLY A 223 2.73 14.17 -21.78
CA GLY A 223 2.53 15.47 -21.15
C GLY A 223 1.06 15.78 -20.89
N ASP A 224 0.23 14.76 -20.71
CA ASP A 224 -1.15 14.93 -20.26
C ASP A 224 -1.22 14.69 -18.75
N TYR A 225 -1.61 15.74 -18.02
CA TYR A 225 -1.69 15.73 -16.56
C TYR A 225 -3.12 15.93 -16.07
N HIS A 226 -4.12 15.79 -16.96
CA HIS A 226 -5.52 16.10 -16.66
C HIS A 226 -6.08 15.24 -15.53
N ASN A 227 -5.68 13.96 -15.46
CA ASN A 227 -6.13 13.04 -14.40
C ASN A 227 -5.22 13.07 -13.17
N PHE A 228 -3.91 13.21 -13.39
CA PHE A 228 -2.94 13.29 -12.29
C PHE A 228 -3.14 14.54 -11.43
N THR A 229 -3.42 15.70 -12.03
CA THR A 229 -3.52 16.97 -11.28
C THR A 229 -4.67 16.95 -10.25
N PRO A 230 -5.92 16.61 -10.63
CA PRO A 230 -7.00 16.42 -9.67
C PRO A 230 -6.72 15.30 -8.67
N TRP A 231 -6.07 14.21 -9.08
CA TRP A 231 -5.71 13.15 -8.15
C TRP A 231 -4.73 13.65 -7.07
N LEU A 232 -3.67 14.37 -7.45
CA LEU A 232 -2.68 14.94 -6.54
C LEU A 232 -3.34 15.92 -5.55
N VAL A 233 -4.27 16.74 -6.03
CA VAL A 233 -4.95 17.73 -5.19
C VAL A 233 -6.03 17.10 -4.30
N TYR A 234 -6.92 16.29 -4.87
CA TYR A 234 -8.11 15.81 -4.16
C TYR A 234 -7.91 14.48 -3.42
N SER A 235 -6.94 13.66 -3.87
CA SER A 235 -6.62 12.38 -3.25
C SER A 235 -5.40 12.48 -2.35
N CYS A 236 -4.39 13.30 -2.72
CA CYS A 236 -3.15 13.44 -1.95
C CYS A 236 -3.06 14.75 -1.14
N PHE A 237 -3.96 15.72 -1.35
CA PHE A 237 -3.89 17.05 -0.72
C PHE A 237 -2.59 17.80 -0.97
N VAL A 238 -2.00 17.58 -2.14
CA VAL A 238 -0.78 18.26 -2.59
C VAL A 238 -1.13 19.16 -3.76
N TRP A 239 -0.77 20.43 -3.64
CA TRP A 239 -0.93 21.40 -4.72
C TRP A 239 0.40 21.62 -5.42
N CYS A 240 0.40 21.54 -6.74
CA CYS A 240 1.57 21.91 -7.53
C CYS A 240 1.18 22.97 -8.54
N GLY A 241 1.76 24.17 -8.43
CA GLY A 241 1.54 25.24 -9.39
C GLY A 241 2.06 24.90 -10.80
N ASN A 242 3.05 24.00 -10.91
CA ASN A 242 3.68 23.60 -12.17
C ASN A 242 3.80 22.06 -12.25
N VAL A 243 2.66 21.36 -12.29
CA VAL A 243 2.60 19.88 -12.36
C VAL A 243 3.49 19.31 -13.46
N ARG A 244 3.52 19.97 -14.63
CA ARG A 244 4.35 19.59 -15.78
C ARG A 244 5.83 19.40 -15.40
N ASP A 245 6.34 20.23 -14.50
CA ASP A 245 7.76 20.26 -14.16
C ASP A 245 8.16 19.07 -13.28
N ILE A 246 7.21 18.47 -12.55
CA ILE A 246 7.41 17.21 -11.81
C ILE A 246 7.98 16.14 -12.75
N PHE A 247 7.40 16.03 -13.96
CA PHE A 247 7.72 14.98 -14.91
C PHE A 247 8.71 15.40 -15.98
N SER A 248 8.62 16.63 -16.49
CA SER A 248 9.30 17.04 -17.72
C SER A 248 10.45 18.03 -17.52
N ALA A 249 10.66 18.57 -16.32
CA ALA A 249 11.78 19.49 -16.08
C ALA A 249 13.13 18.80 -16.33
N GLY A 250 14.07 19.51 -16.95
CA GLY A 250 15.44 19.01 -17.20
C GLY A 250 15.75 18.60 -18.63
N GLY A 251 14.79 18.75 -19.57
CA GLY A 251 15.02 18.56 -21.00
C GLY A 251 15.34 17.12 -21.41
N ASN A 252 16.06 16.95 -22.52
CA ASN A 252 16.49 15.64 -22.99
C ASN A 252 17.72 15.16 -22.19
N LYS A 253 17.74 13.88 -21.84
CA LYS A 253 18.84 13.22 -21.11
C LYS A 253 19.44 12.13 -21.98
N PHE A 254 20.77 12.05 -22.01
CA PHE A 254 21.48 10.97 -22.69
C PHE A 254 21.57 9.77 -21.75
N ILE A 255 21.31 8.56 -22.26
CA ILE A 255 21.50 7.30 -21.56
C ILE A 255 22.72 6.62 -22.18
N ASP A 256 23.79 6.46 -21.40
CA ASP A 256 25.04 5.86 -21.90
C ASP A 256 24.85 4.41 -22.34
N ASP A 257 24.15 3.59 -21.54
CA ASP A 257 23.95 2.15 -21.82
C ASP A 257 23.26 1.87 -23.16
N SER A 258 22.36 2.75 -23.58
CA SER A 258 21.58 2.62 -24.81
C SER A 258 21.97 3.62 -25.89
N GLU A 259 22.96 4.48 -25.62
CA GLU A 259 23.45 5.56 -26.49
C GLU A 259 22.36 6.43 -27.14
N ILE A 260 21.26 6.70 -26.43
CA ILE A 260 20.13 7.50 -26.94
C ILE A 260 19.82 8.69 -26.05
N TYR A 261 19.18 9.71 -26.62
CA TYR A 261 18.50 10.73 -25.84
C TYR A 261 17.06 10.32 -25.53
N VAL A 262 16.63 10.52 -24.30
CA VAL A 262 15.25 10.34 -23.83
C VAL A 262 14.71 11.63 -23.23
N SER A 263 13.38 11.76 -23.14
CA SER A 263 12.76 12.88 -22.42
C SER A 263 13.00 12.76 -20.91
N ALA A 264 12.81 13.86 -20.17
CA ALA A 264 13.05 13.85 -18.73
C ALA A 264 12.13 12.89 -17.95
N VAL A 265 10.88 12.69 -18.38
CA VAL A 265 9.96 11.73 -17.74
C VAL A 265 10.38 10.29 -18.02
N MET A 266 10.84 10.02 -19.24
CA MET A 266 11.41 8.72 -19.62
C MET A 266 12.64 8.38 -18.79
N TYR A 267 13.55 9.35 -18.62
CA TYR A 267 14.73 9.20 -17.78
C TYR A 267 14.36 8.89 -16.32
N ARG A 268 13.43 9.65 -15.73
CA ARG A 268 12.96 9.45 -14.35
C ARG A 268 12.33 8.07 -14.12
N ALA A 269 11.58 7.57 -15.09
CA ALA A 269 10.98 6.23 -15.02
C ALA A 269 12.06 5.13 -15.02
N LEU A 270 13.14 5.30 -15.80
CA LEU A 270 14.29 4.39 -15.78
C LEU A 270 15.03 4.44 -14.43
N GLU A 271 15.20 5.62 -13.85
CA GLU A 271 15.88 5.78 -12.54
C GLU A 271 15.07 5.18 -11.38
N ASN A 272 13.74 5.23 -11.43
CA ASN A 272 12.84 4.77 -10.37
C ASN A 272 12.12 3.45 -10.71
N ALA A 273 12.69 2.66 -11.63
CA ALA A 273 12.04 1.47 -12.18
C ALA A 273 11.60 0.47 -11.09
N GLN A 274 12.41 0.28 -10.04
CA GLN A 274 12.12 -0.68 -8.97
C GLN A 274 10.97 -0.20 -8.08
N GLU A 275 10.93 1.08 -7.74
CA GLU A 275 9.85 1.68 -6.95
C GLU A 275 8.54 1.68 -7.74
N ILE A 276 8.59 1.94 -9.05
CA ILE A 276 7.43 1.86 -9.94
C ILE A 276 6.92 0.41 -10.03
N LYS A 277 7.82 -0.58 -10.14
CA LYS A 277 7.46 -2.01 -10.12
C LYS A 277 6.67 -2.36 -8.87
N LEU A 278 7.19 -1.99 -7.70
CA LEU A 278 6.56 -2.26 -6.41
C LEU A 278 5.18 -1.61 -6.35
N ARG A 279 5.06 -0.36 -6.80
CA ARG A 279 3.77 0.33 -6.82
C ARG A 279 2.73 -0.36 -7.70
N ILE A 280 3.13 -0.84 -8.88
CA ILE A 280 2.27 -1.61 -9.80
C ILE A 280 1.83 -2.93 -9.16
N PHE A 281 2.76 -3.62 -8.49
CA PHE A 281 2.46 -4.89 -7.81
C PHE A 281 1.48 -4.74 -6.65
N ASP A 282 1.47 -3.57 -6.02
CA ASP A 282 0.65 -3.25 -4.86
C ASP A 282 -0.69 -2.59 -5.22
N MET A 283 -1.01 -2.40 -6.51
CA MET A 283 -2.30 -1.88 -6.95
C MET A 283 -3.47 -2.79 -6.54
N THR A 284 -4.56 -2.19 -6.04
CA THR A 284 -5.80 -2.92 -5.77
C THR A 284 -6.65 -3.06 -7.04
N ASP A 285 -7.63 -3.97 -7.03
CA ASP A 285 -8.57 -4.15 -8.13
C ASP A 285 -9.39 -2.88 -8.40
N GLU A 286 -9.74 -2.12 -7.36
CA GLU A 286 -10.43 -0.84 -7.53
C GLU A 286 -9.52 0.22 -8.17
N GLU A 287 -8.24 0.28 -7.80
CA GLU A 287 -7.27 1.18 -8.43
C GLU A 287 -7.05 0.81 -9.89
N MET A 288 -6.82 -0.46 -10.19
CA MET A 288 -6.65 -0.93 -11.57
C MET A 288 -7.90 -0.66 -12.42
N THR A 289 -9.10 -0.92 -11.89
CA THR A 289 -10.34 -0.59 -12.59
C THR A 289 -10.46 0.92 -12.83
N LYS A 290 -10.13 1.74 -11.82
CA LYS A 290 -10.26 3.20 -11.89
C LYS A 290 -9.28 3.85 -12.87
N PHE A 291 -8.01 3.44 -12.81
CA PHE A 291 -6.93 4.12 -13.51
C PHE A 291 -6.55 3.43 -14.82
N TRP A 292 -6.64 2.10 -14.87
CA TRP A 292 -6.24 1.30 -16.03
C TRP A 292 -7.42 0.72 -16.80
N GLY A 293 -8.63 0.77 -16.24
CA GLY A 293 -9.87 0.27 -16.86
C GLY A 293 -9.95 -1.27 -16.92
N SER A 294 -9.03 -1.99 -16.28
CA SER A 294 -8.96 -3.45 -16.33
C SER A 294 -8.23 -4.00 -15.12
N VAL A 295 -8.74 -5.10 -14.55
CA VAL A 295 -8.11 -5.84 -13.45
C VAL A 295 -7.17 -6.88 -14.03
N ILE A 296 -5.92 -6.90 -13.57
CA ILE A 296 -4.92 -7.90 -13.96
C ILE A 296 -4.41 -8.58 -12.70
N GLU A 297 -4.69 -9.87 -12.56
CA GLU A 297 -4.35 -10.63 -11.35
C GLU A 297 -2.84 -10.89 -11.22
N ASP A 298 -2.21 -11.33 -12.31
CA ASP A 298 -0.78 -11.68 -12.30
C ASP A 298 0.11 -10.43 -12.28
N LYS A 299 1.06 -10.40 -11.33
CA LYS A 299 1.95 -9.25 -11.10
C LYS A 299 2.88 -8.97 -12.28
N VAL A 300 3.39 -10.00 -12.96
CA VAL A 300 4.26 -9.82 -14.13
C VAL A 300 3.45 -9.30 -15.31
N GLU A 301 2.24 -9.80 -15.50
CA GLU A 301 1.31 -9.30 -16.52
C GLU A 301 0.86 -7.85 -16.26
N ARG A 302 0.73 -7.42 -14.99
CA ARG A 302 0.48 -5.99 -14.68
C ARG A 302 1.57 -5.08 -15.24
N VAL A 303 2.83 -5.49 -15.10
CA VAL A 303 3.96 -4.72 -15.65
C VAL A 303 3.91 -4.68 -17.16
N LYS A 304 3.63 -5.81 -17.83
CA LYS A 304 3.49 -5.83 -19.29
C LYS A 304 2.35 -4.96 -19.77
N TYR A 305 1.21 -5.00 -19.08
CA TYR A 305 0.06 -4.14 -19.37
C TYR A 305 0.43 -2.67 -19.22
N TRP A 306 1.07 -2.29 -18.10
CA TRP A 306 1.54 -0.94 -17.84
C TRP A 306 2.55 -0.47 -18.89
N LEU A 307 3.52 -1.30 -19.30
CA LEU A 307 4.46 -0.98 -20.38
C LEU A 307 3.73 -0.71 -21.70
N GLY A 308 2.65 -1.44 -21.99
CA GLY A 308 1.77 -1.17 -23.13
C GLY A 308 1.09 0.20 -23.03
N LEU A 309 0.62 0.60 -21.84
CA LEU A 309 0.07 1.94 -21.62
C LEU A 309 1.15 3.02 -21.77
N VAL A 310 2.36 2.80 -21.26
CA VAL A 310 3.49 3.72 -21.42
C VAL A 310 3.80 3.90 -22.90
N GLN A 311 3.96 2.81 -23.65
CA GLN A 311 4.25 2.83 -25.07
C GLN A 311 3.22 3.66 -25.85
N GLN A 312 1.93 3.48 -25.58
CA GLN A 312 0.84 4.25 -26.21
C GLN A 312 0.88 5.75 -25.88
N ASN A 313 1.48 6.12 -24.75
CA ASN A 313 1.58 7.50 -24.28
C ASN A 313 2.97 8.10 -24.46
N LEU A 314 3.89 7.46 -25.18
CA LEU A 314 5.19 8.07 -25.48
C LEU A 314 5.04 9.24 -26.45
N ARG A 315 5.69 10.37 -26.11
CA ARG A 315 5.78 11.54 -26.97
C ARG A 315 7.23 11.90 -27.23
N PHE A 316 7.54 12.05 -28.51
CA PHE A 316 8.84 12.49 -28.97
C PHE A 316 8.73 13.94 -29.48
N SER A 317 9.35 14.87 -28.76
CA SER A 317 9.40 16.28 -29.17
C SER A 317 10.34 16.45 -30.36
N ASN A 318 10.20 17.56 -31.10
CA ASN A 318 11.10 17.87 -32.21
C ASN A 318 12.56 17.93 -31.74
N ASP A 319 12.83 18.53 -30.58
CA ASP A 319 14.18 18.62 -30.02
C ASP A 319 14.73 17.24 -29.64
N LEU A 320 13.89 16.36 -29.08
CA LEU A 320 14.29 14.98 -28.78
C LEU A 320 14.62 14.21 -30.06
N MET A 321 13.83 14.40 -31.10
CA MET A 321 14.11 13.80 -32.41
C MET A 321 15.38 14.36 -33.03
N GLN A 322 15.61 15.67 -32.98
CA GLN A 322 16.83 16.29 -33.49
C GLN A 322 18.08 15.79 -32.78
N ASN A 323 18.04 15.69 -31.45
CA ASN A 323 19.14 15.17 -30.65
C ASN A 323 19.45 13.70 -30.98
N ASN A 324 18.43 12.88 -31.23
CA ASN A 324 18.66 11.50 -31.61
C ASN A 324 19.13 11.38 -33.06
N LEU A 325 18.59 12.16 -34.00
CA LEU A 325 19.00 12.13 -35.41
C LEU A 325 20.47 12.49 -35.64
N SER A 326 21.12 13.20 -34.71
CA SER A 326 22.55 13.53 -34.79
C SER A 326 23.46 12.40 -34.28
N LEU A 327 22.89 11.34 -33.69
CA LEU A 327 23.66 10.20 -33.18
C LEU A 327 24.09 9.26 -34.31
N SER A 328 25.29 8.70 -34.18
CA SER A 328 25.87 7.74 -35.13
C SER A 328 25.00 6.49 -35.31
N ILE A 329 24.37 6.02 -34.23
CA ILE A 329 23.49 4.83 -34.23
C ILE A 329 22.25 4.99 -35.13
N PHE A 330 21.87 6.23 -35.46
CA PHE A 330 20.71 6.55 -36.30
C PHE A 330 21.08 7.13 -37.67
N ASN A 331 22.36 7.10 -38.04
CA ASN A 331 22.83 7.70 -39.28
C ASN A 331 22.13 7.08 -40.51
N GLY A 332 21.63 7.93 -41.41
CA GLY A 332 20.94 7.53 -42.63
C GLY A 332 19.51 6.99 -42.43
N MET A 333 18.98 7.00 -41.19
CA MET A 333 17.59 6.62 -40.93
C MET A 333 16.63 7.80 -41.17
N SER A 334 15.42 7.51 -41.63
CA SER A 334 14.35 8.50 -41.69
C SER A 334 13.82 8.83 -40.29
N VAL A 335 13.19 10.00 -40.13
CA VAL A 335 12.61 10.45 -38.86
C VAL A 335 11.66 9.40 -38.26
N ASP A 336 10.77 8.84 -39.07
CA ASP A 336 9.82 7.81 -38.62
C ASP A 336 10.52 6.53 -38.17
N LYS A 337 11.60 6.14 -38.86
CA LYS A 337 12.38 4.95 -38.48
C LYS A 337 13.10 5.17 -37.16
N VAL A 338 13.72 6.35 -36.97
CA VAL A 338 14.36 6.70 -35.68
C VAL A 338 13.35 6.72 -34.56
N LYS A 339 12.16 7.28 -34.77
CA LYS A 339 11.10 7.31 -33.76
C LYS A 339 10.71 5.89 -33.31
N ASN A 340 10.48 4.99 -34.27
CA ASN A 340 10.10 3.61 -33.98
C ASN A 340 11.23 2.84 -33.27
N GLU A 341 12.49 3.04 -33.65
CA GLU A 341 13.62 2.40 -32.98
C GLU A 341 13.84 2.98 -31.57
N LEU A 342 13.71 4.29 -31.40
CA LEU A 342 13.81 4.95 -30.10
C LEU A 342 12.74 4.43 -29.12
N GLU A 343 11.51 4.26 -29.58
CA GLU A 343 10.43 3.65 -28.80
C GLU A 343 10.78 2.22 -28.35
N LYS A 344 11.25 1.37 -29.27
CA LYS A 344 11.63 -0.01 -28.95
C LYS A 344 12.78 -0.08 -27.95
N ILE A 345 13.86 0.68 -28.19
CA ILE A 345 15.04 0.70 -27.32
C ILE A 345 14.64 1.13 -25.92
N TYR A 346 13.83 2.19 -25.81
CA TYR A 346 13.38 2.69 -24.51
C TYR A 346 12.49 1.69 -23.77
N ILE A 347 11.48 1.13 -24.43
CA ILE A 347 10.56 0.17 -23.79
C ILE A 347 11.31 -1.10 -23.36
N ALA A 348 12.25 -1.60 -24.17
CA ALA A 348 13.10 -2.72 -23.79
C ALA A 348 13.96 -2.39 -22.57
N GLY A 349 14.63 -1.24 -22.56
CA GLY A 349 15.45 -0.81 -21.42
C GLY A 349 14.64 -0.61 -20.14
N LEU A 350 13.40 -0.09 -20.24
CA LEU A 350 12.51 0.05 -19.10
C LEU A 350 12.00 -1.31 -18.60
N HIS A 351 11.65 -2.22 -19.52
CA HIS A 351 11.27 -3.59 -19.18
C HIS A 351 12.38 -4.30 -18.40
N ASP A 352 13.62 -4.24 -18.88
CA ASP A 352 14.77 -4.92 -18.26
C ASP A 352 15.15 -4.32 -16.89
N LYS A 353 14.85 -3.04 -16.66
CA LYS A 353 15.03 -2.42 -15.34
C LYS A 353 13.91 -2.73 -14.37
N ILE A 354 12.72 -3.09 -14.85
CA ILE A 354 11.55 -3.37 -14.01
C ILE A 354 11.46 -4.85 -13.67
N LEU A 355 11.64 -5.77 -14.62
CA LEU A 355 11.54 -7.21 -14.39
C LEU A 355 12.90 -7.81 -14.06
#